data_AF-A0A7K4DLL2-F1
#
_entry.id   AF-A0A7K4DLL2-F1
#
_cell.length_a   1.000
_cell.length_b   1.000
_cell.length_c   1.000
_cell.angle_alpha   90.00
_cell.angle_beta   90.00
_cell.angle_gamma   90.00
#
_symmetry.space_group_name_H-M   'P 1'
#
loop_
_entity.id
_entity.type
_entity.pdbx_description
1 polymer ?
#
loop_
_entity_poly.entity_id
_entity_poly.type
_entity_poly.pdbx_seq_one_letter_code
_entity_poly.pdbx_strand_id
1 'polypeptide(L)'
;MEMIFLISGVLFLAYAGMLMLYYNIYSKEKKNRPPKLISKGVISLRRGVYEKAYAYFKIAYEYSEKNNDYHNMAEALYHIGLVYREQDDVESAQYFFKESFKIFHENEEEEGVVKTQKSLNYL
;
A
#
# COMPACT_ATOMS: atom_id res chain seq x y z
N MET A 1 -1.71 16.41 -50.94
CA MET A 1 -0.39 16.05 -50.35
C MET A 1 -0.23 16.68 -48.96
N GLU A 2 -0.52 17.97 -48.79
CA GLU A 2 -0.49 18.67 -47.49
C GLU A 2 -1.38 18.05 -46.40
N MET A 3 -2.59 17.63 -46.74
CA MET A 3 -3.52 17.00 -45.79
C MET A 3 -2.99 15.68 -45.19
N ILE A 4 -2.18 14.91 -45.94
CA ILE A 4 -1.60 13.63 -45.47
C ILE A 4 -0.49 13.89 -44.45
N PHE A 5 0.36 14.90 -44.67
CA PHE A 5 1.39 15.30 -43.71
C PHE A 5 0.79 15.88 -42.42
N LEU A 6 -0.34 16.58 -42.53
CA LEU A 6 -1.04 17.12 -41.38
C LEU A 6 -1.68 15.99 -40.54
N ILE A 7 -2.32 15.01 -41.20
CA ILE A 7 -2.89 13.83 -40.52
C ILE A 7 -1.80 12.97 -39.88
N SER A 8 -0.68 12.73 -40.56
CA SER A 8 0.43 11.93 -40.01
C SER A 8 1.10 12.61 -38.81
N GLY A 9 1.25 13.94 -38.83
CA GLY A 9 1.75 14.71 -37.70
C GLY A 9 0.83 14.65 -36.48
N VAL A 10 -0.50 14.75 -36.69
CA VAL A 10 -1.49 14.61 -35.60
C VAL A 10 -1.48 13.20 -35.01
N LEU A 11 -1.39 12.15 -35.84
CA LEU A 11 -1.26 10.77 -35.38
C LEU A 11 0.02 10.53 -34.56
N PHE A 12 1.14 11.11 -35.00
CA PHE A 12 2.40 11.04 -34.26
C PHE A 12 2.31 11.68 -32.88
N LEU A 13 1.72 12.89 -32.78
CA LEU A 13 1.53 13.57 -31.51
C LEU A 13 0.56 12.82 -30.58
N ALA A 14 -0.53 12.27 -31.12
CA ALA A 14 -1.47 11.46 -30.36
C ALA A 14 -0.81 10.19 -29.81
N TYR A 15 -0.01 9.51 -30.64
CA TYR A 15 0.75 8.32 -30.21
C TYR A 15 1.77 8.67 -29.13
N ALA A 16 2.55 9.74 -29.29
CA ALA A 16 3.50 10.20 -28.29
C ALA A 16 2.82 10.58 -26.96
N GLY A 17 1.64 11.22 -27.02
CA GLY A 17 0.81 11.53 -25.86
C GLY A 17 0.33 10.28 -25.12
N MET A 18 -0.19 9.27 -25.85
CA MET A 18 -0.58 7.99 -25.26
C MET A 18 0.61 7.28 -24.61
N LEU A 19 1.78 7.28 -25.26
CA LEU A 19 3.00 6.69 -24.72
C LEU A 19 3.40 7.35 -23.40
N MET A 20 3.42 8.69 -23.36
CA MET A 20 3.74 9.45 -22.14
C MET A 20 2.74 9.15 -21.01
N LEU A 21 1.44 9.10 -21.30
CA LEU A 21 0.43 8.74 -20.31
C LEU A 21 0.62 7.32 -19.79
N TYR A 22 0.86 6.35 -20.68
CA TYR A 22 1.15 4.97 -20.33
C TYR A 22 2.35 4.87 -19.37
N TYR A 23 3.48 5.49 -19.72
CA TYR A 23 4.67 5.47 -18.87
C TYR A 23 4.47 6.18 -17.53
N ASN A 24 3.67 7.26 -17.48
CA ASN A 24 3.40 7.97 -16.24
C ASN A 24 2.52 7.15 -15.29
N ILE A 25 1.44 6.53 -15.80
CA ILE A 25 0.59 5.61 -15.05
C ILE A 25 1.41 4.42 -14.55
N TYR A 26 2.15 3.78 -15.45
CA TYR A 26 3.00 2.63 -15.11
C TYR A 26 4.05 2.95 -14.04
N SER A 27 4.70 4.13 -14.14
CA SER A 27 5.67 4.61 -13.15
C SER A 27 5.03 4.88 -11.79
N LYS A 28 3.83 5.47 -11.77
CA LYS A 28 3.08 5.78 -10.55
C LYS A 28 2.63 4.49 -9.84
N GLU A 29 2.10 3.52 -10.57
CA GLU A 29 1.74 2.21 -10.02
C GLU A 29 2.95 1.47 -9.45
N LYS A 30 4.07 1.46 -10.17
CA LYS A 30 5.32 0.83 -9.68
C LYS A 30 5.86 1.51 -8.42
N LYS A 31 5.69 2.83 -8.27
CA LYS A 31 6.11 3.59 -7.07
C LYS A 31 5.23 3.30 -5.86
N ASN A 32 3.93 3.10 -6.08
CA ASN A 32 2.92 2.94 -5.03
C ASN A 32 2.54 1.48 -4.77
N ARG A 33 3.33 0.51 -5.23
CA ARG A 33 3.08 -0.90 -4.91
C ARG A 33 3.09 -1.11 -3.38
N PRO A 34 2.02 -1.65 -2.79
CA PRO A 34 1.90 -1.80 -1.34
C PRO A 34 3.09 -2.51 -0.68
N PRO A 35 3.67 -3.61 -1.22
CA PRO A 35 4.82 -4.27 -0.58
C PRO A 35 6.04 -3.35 -0.43
N LYS A 36 6.27 -2.46 -1.40
CA LYS A 36 7.37 -1.50 -1.37
C LYS A 36 7.14 -0.42 -0.31
N LEU A 37 5.90 0.04 -0.17
CA LEU A 37 5.51 1.01 0.85
C LEU A 37 5.61 0.39 2.24
N ILE A 38 5.11 -0.83 2.43
CA ILE A 38 5.25 -1.60 3.67
C ILE A 38 6.72 -1.75 4.04
N SER A 39 7.59 -2.16 3.12
CA SER A 39 9.03 -2.28 3.38
C SER A 39 9.66 -0.96 3.85
N LYS A 40 9.32 0.18 3.22
CA LYS A 40 9.77 1.50 3.68
C LYS A 40 9.22 1.89 5.05
N GLY A 41 7.97 1.54 5.32
CA GLY A 41 7.33 1.71 6.62
C GLY A 41 8.07 0.92 7.70
N VAL A 42 8.36 -0.36 7.47
CA VAL A 42 9.12 -1.23 8.38
C VAL A 42 10.51 -0.66 8.67
N ILE A 43 11.22 -0.17 7.65
CA ILE A 43 12.52 0.48 7.84
C ILE A 43 12.39 1.74 8.70
N SER A 44 11.33 2.53 8.51
CA SER A 44 11.10 3.76 9.28
C SER A 44 10.72 3.45 10.72
N LEU A 45 9.90 2.41 10.94
CA LEU A 45 9.51 1.91 12.26
C LEU A 45 10.74 1.43 13.05
N ARG A 46 11.61 0.62 12.43
CA ARG A 46 12.87 0.17 13.05
C ARG A 46 13.82 1.31 13.40
N ARG A 47 13.66 2.48 12.78
CA ARG A 47 14.43 3.70 13.06
C ARG A 47 13.76 4.60 14.10
N GLY A 48 12.61 4.20 14.66
CA GLY A 48 11.84 5.01 15.61
C GLY A 48 11.15 6.22 14.99
N VAL A 49 11.04 6.29 13.66
CA VAL A 49 10.38 7.40 12.96
C VAL A 49 8.91 7.02 12.71
N TYR A 50 8.12 7.04 13.77
CA TYR A 50 6.77 6.47 13.83
C TYR A 50 5.79 7.16 12.86
N GLU A 51 5.79 8.49 12.77
CA GLU A 51 4.90 9.24 11.90
C GLU A 51 5.14 8.90 10.43
N LYS A 52 6.42 8.72 10.06
CA LYS A 52 6.80 8.32 8.71
C LYS A 52 6.46 6.87 8.42
N ALA A 53 6.62 5.98 9.40
CA ALA A 53 6.21 4.59 9.28
C ALA A 53 4.70 4.50 9.04
N TYR A 54 3.91 5.16 9.88
CA TYR A 54 2.47 5.27 9.77
C TYR A 54 2.05 5.81 8.39
N ALA A 55 2.67 6.90 7.93
CA ALA A 55 2.37 7.47 6.62
C ALA A 55 2.59 6.46 5.47
N TYR A 56 3.67 5.69 5.50
CA TYR A 56 3.91 4.65 4.49
C TYR A 56 2.87 3.53 4.53
N PHE A 57 2.54 3.04 5.73
CA PHE A 57 1.53 1.99 5.88
C PHE A 57 0.14 2.47 5.48
N LYS A 58 -0.24 3.71 5.82
CA LYS A 58 -1.52 4.31 5.41
C LYS A 58 -1.65 4.41 3.89
N ILE A 59 -0.59 4.84 3.19
CA ILE A 59 -0.61 4.88 1.71
C ILE A 59 -0.69 3.45 1.13
N ALA A 60 -0.02 2.47 1.74
CA ALA A 60 -0.11 1.07 1.33
C ALA A 60 -1.55 0.55 1.47
N TYR A 61 -2.19 0.82 2.62
CA TYR A 61 -3.58 0.49 2.88
C TYR A 61 -4.52 1.10 1.82
N GLU A 62 -4.46 2.42 1.61
CA GLU A 62 -5.36 3.12 0.66
C GLU A 62 -5.19 2.61 -0.77
N TYR A 63 -3.96 2.29 -1.17
CA TYR A 63 -3.71 1.70 -2.48
C TYR A 63 -4.29 0.28 -2.56
N SER A 64 -4.06 -0.55 -1.54
CA SER A 64 -4.57 -1.91 -1.48
C SER A 64 -6.09 -1.96 -1.47
N GLU A 65 -6.74 -1.12 -0.67
CA GLU A 65 -8.19 -0.97 -0.60
C GLU A 65 -8.77 -0.60 -1.98
N LYS A 66 -8.18 0.39 -2.66
CA LYS A 66 -8.62 0.79 -4.00
C LYS A 66 -8.51 -0.33 -5.05
N ASN A 67 -7.58 -1.25 -4.86
CA ASN A 67 -7.32 -2.36 -5.79
C ASN A 67 -7.88 -3.70 -5.31
N ASN A 68 -8.63 -3.73 -4.20
CA ASN A 68 -9.13 -4.95 -3.56
C ASN A 68 -8.01 -5.98 -3.26
N ASP A 69 -6.82 -5.50 -2.91
CA ASP A 69 -5.68 -6.32 -2.48
C ASP A 69 -5.76 -6.52 -0.96
N TYR A 70 -6.59 -7.48 -0.55
CA TYR A 70 -6.89 -7.74 0.86
C TYR A 70 -5.65 -8.15 1.68
N HIS A 71 -4.72 -8.90 1.08
CA HIS A 71 -3.47 -9.30 1.72
C HIS A 71 -2.66 -8.08 2.18
N ASN A 72 -2.35 -7.18 1.24
CA ASN A 72 -1.54 -6.01 1.57
C ASN A 72 -2.32 -4.96 2.40
N MET A 73 -3.65 -4.94 2.29
CA MET A 73 -4.51 -4.14 3.15
C MET A 73 -4.38 -4.59 4.61
N ALA A 74 -4.46 -5.91 4.86
CA ALA A 74 -4.30 -6.50 6.17
C ALA A 74 -2.88 -6.35 6.73
N GLU A 75 -1.84 -6.57 5.92
CA GLU A 75 -0.44 -6.33 6.32
C GLU A 75 -0.19 -4.86 6.70
N ALA A 76 -0.75 -3.91 5.94
CA ALA A 76 -0.63 -2.49 6.27
C ALA A 76 -1.27 -2.15 7.63
N LEU A 77 -2.49 -2.67 7.90
CA LEU A 77 -3.15 -2.50 9.20
C LEU A 77 -2.36 -3.15 10.34
N TYR A 78 -1.84 -4.37 10.12
CA TYR A 78 -0.98 -5.03 11.07
C TYR A 78 0.21 -4.14 11.46
N HIS A 79 0.88 -3.60 10.45
CA HIS A 79 2.02 -2.73 10.69
C HIS A 79 1.67 -1.39 11.33
N ILE A 80 0.49 -0.82 11.07
CA ILE A 80 -0.04 0.33 11.80
C ILE A 80 -0.23 -0.02 13.29
N GLY A 81 -0.79 -1.20 13.59
CA GLY A 81 -0.92 -1.68 14.97
C GLY A 81 0.43 -1.79 15.67
N LEU A 82 1.50 -2.23 14.96
CA LEU A 82 2.85 -2.21 15.50
C LEU A 82 3.34 -0.78 15.79
N VAL A 83 3.05 0.21 14.93
CA VAL A 83 3.44 1.60 15.21
C VAL A 83 2.86 2.06 16.56
N TYR A 84 1.56 1.87 16.78
CA TYR A 84 0.91 2.27 18.03
C TYR A 84 1.42 1.50 19.24
N ARG A 85 1.71 0.21 19.07
CA ARG A 85 2.31 -0.59 20.14
C ARG A 85 3.70 -0.06 20.54
N GLU A 86 4.54 0.31 19.58
CA GLU A 86 5.86 0.91 19.88
C GLU A 86 5.75 2.32 20.48
N GLN A 87 4.57 2.94 20.43
CA GLN A 87 4.26 4.22 21.07
C GLN A 87 3.49 4.04 22.40
N ASP A 88 3.40 2.81 22.92
CA ASP A 88 2.64 2.44 24.13
C ASP A 88 1.13 2.74 24.07
N ASP A 89 0.58 2.99 22.88
CA ASP A 89 -0.86 3.14 22.64
C ASP A 89 -1.49 1.76 22.37
N VAL A 90 -1.74 1.05 23.48
CA VAL A 90 -2.28 -0.31 23.48
C VAL A 90 -3.69 -0.37 22.87
N GLU A 91 -4.53 0.64 23.11
CA GLU A 91 -5.90 0.68 22.61
C GLU A 91 -5.93 0.77 21.07
N SER A 92 -5.19 1.72 20.49
CA SER A 92 -5.07 1.84 19.05
C SER A 92 -4.41 0.60 18.44
N ALA A 93 -3.36 0.07 19.07
CA ALA A 93 -2.69 -1.14 18.58
C ALA A 93 -3.65 -2.33 18.51
N GLN A 94 -4.46 -2.53 19.56
CA GLN A 94 -5.46 -3.60 19.61
C GLN A 94 -6.52 -3.45 18.52
N TYR A 95 -6.99 -2.22 18.29
CA TYR A 95 -7.94 -1.91 17.23
C TYR A 95 -7.38 -2.34 15.86
N PHE A 96 -6.19 -1.86 15.49
CA PHE A 96 -5.61 -2.14 14.18
C PHE A 96 -5.23 -3.61 13.98
N PHE A 97 -4.78 -4.31 15.03
CA PHE A 97 -4.56 -5.76 14.93
C PHE A 97 -5.86 -6.54 14.74
N LYS A 98 -6.98 -6.13 15.37
CA LYS A 98 -8.29 -6.76 15.16
C LYS A 98 -8.80 -6.57 13.73
N GLU A 99 -8.66 -5.36 13.18
CA GLU A 99 -9.05 -5.09 11.79
C GLU A 99 -8.19 -5.92 10.81
N SER A 100 -6.88 -6.00 11.05
CA SER A 100 -5.98 -6.85 10.26
C SER A 100 -6.35 -8.34 10.35
N PHE A 101 -6.60 -8.84 11.57
CA PHE A 101 -7.03 -10.22 11.83
C PHE A 101 -8.32 -10.54 11.06
N LYS A 102 -9.30 -9.65 11.11
CA LYS A 102 -10.60 -9.84 10.45
C LYS A 102 -10.41 -10.03 8.94
N ILE A 103 -9.61 -9.19 8.29
CA ILE A 103 -9.37 -9.31 6.84
C ILE A 103 -8.64 -10.62 6.51
N PHE A 104 -7.57 -10.96 7.23
CA PHE A 104 -6.87 -12.23 6.98
C PHE A 104 -7.78 -13.45 7.22
N HIS A 105 -8.62 -13.41 8.25
CA HIS A 105 -9.57 -14.48 8.55
C HIS A 105 -10.64 -14.61 7.47
N GLU A 106 -11.24 -13.50 7.02
CA GLU A 106 -12.25 -13.48 5.95
C GLU A 106 -11.69 -13.93 4.59
N ASN A 107 -10.37 -13.82 4.39
CA ASN A 107 -9.67 -14.25 3.18
C ASN A 107 -8.91 -15.58 3.33
N GLU A 108 -9.14 -16.32 4.41
CA GLU A 108 -8.56 -17.65 4.68
C GLU A 108 -7.01 -17.67 4.70
N GLU A 109 -6.38 -16.55 5.11
CA GLU A 109 -4.92 -16.41 5.20
C GLU A 109 -4.38 -16.79 6.59
N GLU A 110 -4.14 -18.08 6.80
CA GLU A 110 -3.75 -18.65 8.10
C GLU A 110 -2.50 -17.99 8.72
N GLU A 111 -1.46 -17.72 7.92
CA GLU A 111 -0.24 -17.08 8.41
C GLU A 111 -0.52 -15.69 9.01
N GLY A 112 -1.35 -14.90 8.32
CA GLY A 112 -1.76 -13.56 8.78
C GLY A 112 -2.60 -13.62 10.05
N VAL A 113 -3.50 -14.60 10.14
CA VAL A 113 -4.31 -14.88 11.35
C VAL A 113 -3.42 -15.20 12.54
N VAL A 114 -2.49 -16.14 12.41
CA VAL A 114 -1.57 -16.54 13.49
C VAL A 114 -0.72 -15.36 13.94
N LYS A 115 -0.18 -14.59 12.99
CA LYS A 115 0.67 -13.41 13.26
C LYS A 115 -0.07 -12.31 14.01
N THR A 116 -1.29 -11.97 13.57
CA THR A 116 -2.12 -10.94 14.21
C THR A 116 -2.61 -11.39 15.58
N GLN A 117 -3.07 -12.64 15.72
CA GLN A 117 -3.49 -13.20 17.02
C GLN A 117 -2.33 -13.26 18.01
N LYS A 118 -1.14 -13.66 17.56
CA LYS A 118 0.08 -13.60 18.38
C LYS A 118 0.30 -12.18 18.90
N SER A 119 0.19 -11.17 18.03
CA SER A 119 0.42 -9.77 18.40
C SER A 119 -0.65 -9.23 19.35
N LEU A 120 -1.90 -9.65 19.22
CA LEU A 120 -2.98 -9.35 20.17
C LEU A 120 -2.75 -9.96 21.55
N ASN A 121 -2.14 -11.15 21.63
CA ASN A 121 -1.83 -11.81 22.90
C ASN A 121 -0.63 -11.19 23.64
N TYR A 122 0.22 -10.42 22.95
CA TYR A 122 1.40 -9.75 23.51
C TYR A 122 1.20 -8.24 23.73
N LEU A 123 -0.03 -7.75 23.59
CA LEU A 123 -0.43 -6.40 24.02
C LEU A 123 -0.72 -6.41 25.53
#